data_AF-A0A9D2RX51-F1
#
_entry.id   AF-A0A9D2RX51-F1
#
_cell.length_a   1.000
_cell.length_b   1.000
_cell.length_c   1.000
_cell.angle_alpha   90.00
_cell.angle_beta   90.00
_cell.angle_gamma   90.00
#
_symmetry.space_group_name_H-M   'P 1'
#
loop_
_entity.id
_entity.type
_entity.pdbx_description
1 polymer ?
#
loop_
_entity_poly.entity_id
_entity_poly.type
_entity_poly.pdbx_seq_one_letter_code
_entity_poly.pdbx_strand_id
1 'polypeptide(L)'
;MDGWLTFLSSEEPEDILALLERYPDFKGLYDHVYQICRNMENIMEIFSEELKMLDENTVQYMIDEMQETINNQKKMLLEQDNALVEKDTIIAEQDTALAEKNTVIAEQENKIIEMQKRLQELEELLKK
;
A
#
# COMPACT_ATOMS: atom_id res chain seq x y z
N MET A 1 43.31 28.44 39.81
CA MET A 1 42.45 27.25 39.96
C MET A 1 41.49 27.17 38.77
N ASP A 2 41.98 27.29 37.53
CA ASP A 2 41.12 27.31 36.32
C ASP A 2 41.66 26.49 35.14
N GLY A 3 42.87 25.91 35.22
CA GLY A 3 43.47 25.19 34.10
C GLY A 3 42.67 23.97 33.62
N TRP A 4 41.94 23.30 34.53
CA TRP A 4 41.06 22.18 34.19
C TRP A 4 39.79 22.61 33.42
N LEU A 5 39.28 23.81 33.71
CA LEU A 5 38.12 24.37 33.01
C LEU A 5 38.53 24.81 31.59
N THR A 6 39.68 25.48 31.44
CA THR A 6 40.25 25.78 30.13
C THR A 6 40.60 24.51 29.34
N PHE A 7 41.14 23.48 30.01
CA PHE A 7 41.47 22.17 29.42
C PHE A 7 40.25 21.42 28.85
N LEU A 8 39.10 21.47 29.53
CA LEU A 8 37.87 20.78 29.08
C LEU A 8 36.98 21.64 28.18
N SER A 9 37.24 22.95 28.08
CA SER A 9 36.34 23.89 27.40
C SER A 9 36.97 24.61 26.20
N SER A 10 38.30 24.61 26.06
CA SER A 10 39.00 25.25 24.94
C SER A 10 39.54 24.21 23.96
N GLU A 11 39.18 24.38 22.68
CA GLU A 11 39.69 23.61 21.54
C GLU A 11 40.74 24.40 20.74
N GLU A 12 41.03 25.65 21.12
CA GLU A 12 41.99 26.50 20.41
C GLU A 12 43.44 26.03 20.66
N PRO A 13 44.24 25.81 19.61
CA PRO A 13 45.58 25.25 19.75
C PRO A 13 46.51 26.16 20.56
N GLU A 14 46.33 27.48 20.49
CA GLU A 14 47.09 28.46 21.26
C GLU A 14 46.86 28.33 22.78
N ASP A 15 45.62 28.13 23.20
CA ASP A 15 45.23 27.93 24.61
C ASP A 15 45.75 26.61 25.15
N ILE A 16 45.68 25.55 24.34
CA ILE A 16 46.16 24.21 24.68
C ILE A 16 47.68 24.21 24.82
N LEU A 17 48.40 24.86 23.91
CA LEU A 17 49.85 25.02 23.99
C LEU A 17 50.26 25.83 25.23
N ALA A 18 49.58 26.95 25.51
CA ALA A 18 49.84 27.76 26.71
C ALA A 18 49.58 26.97 28.01
N LEU A 19 48.54 26.12 28.03
CA LEU A 19 48.23 25.24 29.15
C LEU A 19 49.32 24.16 29.35
N LEU A 20 49.78 23.54 28.27
CA LEU A 20 50.82 22.49 28.29
C LEU A 20 52.21 23.06 28.67
N GLU A 21 52.52 24.29 28.29
CA GLU A 21 53.73 25.01 28.74
C GLU A 21 53.66 25.36 30.23
N ARG A 22 52.49 25.78 30.70
CA ARG A 22 52.26 26.15 32.11
C ARG A 22 52.24 24.94 33.04
N TYR A 23 51.77 23.79 32.56
CA TYR A 23 51.63 22.55 33.31
C TYR A 23 52.06 21.32 32.48
N PRO A 24 53.37 21.02 32.39
CA PRO A 24 53.91 19.95 31.54
C PRO A 24 53.37 18.55 31.86
N ASP A 25 52.99 18.30 33.12
CA ASP A 25 52.43 17.03 33.59
C ASP A 25 51.08 16.68 32.93
N PHE A 26 50.37 17.66 32.36
CA PHE A 26 49.07 17.46 31.71
C PHE A 26 49.19 16.87 30.31
N LYS A 27 50.38 16.85 29.71
CA LYS A 27 50.60 16.38 28.34
C LYS A 27 50.08 14.96 28.10
N GLY A 28 50.34 14.05 29.03
CA GLY A 28 49.86 12.66 28.92
C GLY A 28 48.35 12.54 29.05
N LEU A 29 47.72 13.40 29.85
CA LEU A 29 46.27 13.41 30.01
C LEU A 29 45.57 14.01 28.78
N TYR A 30 46.14 15.08 28.22
CA TYR A 30 45.65 15.67 26.96
C TYR A 30 45.72 14.66 25.81
N ASP A 31 46.84 13.96 25.67
CA ASP A 31 47.00 12.93 24.63
C ASP A 31 45.95 11.83 24.77
N HIS A 32 45.70 11.33 25.99
CA HIS A 32 44.62 10.36 26.23
C HIS A 32 43.23 10.89 25.86
N VAL A 33 42.87 12.11 26.26
CA VAL A 33 41.57 12.71 25.93
C VAL A 33 41.44 12.93 24.42
N TYR A 34 42.49 13.40 23.76
CA TYR A 34 42.54 13.59 22.31
C TYR A 34 42.33 12.28 21.55
N GLN A 35 42.98 11.19 21.98
CA GLN A 35 42.75 9.86 21.38
C GLN A 35 41.31 9.37 21.57
N ILE A 36 40.70 9.64 22.74
CA ILE A 36 39.28 9.31 22.98
C ILE A 36 38.38 10.10 22.03
N CYS A 37 38.61 11.41 21.87
CA CYS A 37 37.86 12.26 20.95
C CYS A 37 37.98 11.77 19.50
N ARG A 38 39.20 11.45 19.04
CA ARG A 38 39.42 10.89 17.69
C ARG A 38 38.72 9.55 17.48
N ASN A 39 38.74 8.68 18.48
CA ASN A 39 38.05 7.40 18.40
C ASN A 39 36.52 7.59 18.37
N MET A 40 35.99 8.56 19.12
CA MET A 40 34.57 8.90 19.11
C MET A 40 34.15 9.47 17.76
N GLU A 41 34.96 10.31 17.12
CA GLU A 41 34.72 10.82 15.77
C GLU A 41 34.59 9.68 14.75
N ASN A 42 35.54 8.74 14.74
CA ASN A 42 35.49 7.57 13.87
C ASN A 42 34.23 6.71 14.13
N ILE A 43 33.84 6.55 15.40
CA ILE A 43 32.64 5.82 15.78
C ILE A 43 31.37 6.54 15.30
N MET A 44 31.33 7.87 15.42
CA MET A 44 30.20 8.67 14.92
C MET A 44 30.08 8.61 13.39
N GLU A 45 31.20 8.56 12.66
CA GLU A 45 31.19 8.37 11.22
C GLU A 45 30.53 7.03 10.83
N ILE A 46 30.97 5.93 11.45
CA ILE A 46 30.38 4.60 11.23
C ILE A 46 28.89 4.58 11.58
N PHE A 47 28.49 5.14 12.73
CA PHE A 47 27.08 5.23 13.09
C PHE A 47 26.28 6.07 12.09
N SER A 48 26.85 7.16 11.57
CA SER A 48 26.17 7.98 10.57
C SER A 48 25.96 7.23 9.26
N GLU A 49 26.94 6.43 8.82
CA GLU A 49 26.81 5.58 7.63
C GLU A 49 25.76 4.48 7.83
N GLU A 50 25.80 3.80 8.97
CA GLU A 50 24.82 2.75 9.32
C GLU A 50 23.40 3.32 9.44
N LEU A 51 23.23 4.50 10.04
CA LEU A 51 21.92 5.16 10.12
C LEU A 51 21.39 5.53 8.73
N LYS A 52 22.26 6.01 7.85
CA LYS A 52 21.88 6.31 6.46
C LYS A 52 21.47 5.04 5.71
N MET A 53 22.24 3.97 5.84
CA MET A 53 21.92 2.68 5.22
C MET A 53 20.60 2.10 5.77
N LEU A 54 20.37 2.22 7.08
CA LEU A 54 19.12 1.82 7.71
C LEU A 54 17.93 2.61 7.17
N ASP A 55 18.07 3.92 7.00
CA ASP A 55 17.02 4.78 6.44
C ASP A 55 16.70 4.38 4.99
N GLU A 56 17.73 4.21 4.15
CA GLU A 56 17.60 3.75 2.76
C GLU A 56 16.90 2.38 2.68
N ASN A 57 17.32 1.43 3.53
CA ASN A 57 16.71 0.09 3.60
C ASN A 57 15.25 0.14 4.09
N THR A 58 14.94 1.02 5.05
CA THR A 58 13.58 1.18 5.58
C THR A 58 12.66 1.75 4.51
N VAL A 59 13.12 2.75 3.76
CA VAL A 59 12.37 3.31 2.64
C VAL A 59 12.12 2.24 1.57
N GLN A 60 13.14 1.46 1.21
CA GLN A 60 12.97 0.38 0.23
C GLN A 60 11.99 -0.69 0.71
N TYR A 61 12.08 -1.11 1.97
CA TYR A 61 11.14 -2.06 2.57
C TYR A 61 9.70 -1.54 2.52
N MET A 62 9.49 -0.27 2.87
CA MET A 62 8.16 0.36 2.80
C MET A 62 7.63 0.42 1.36
N ILE A 63 8.49 0.70 0.38
CA ILE A 63 8.11 0.68 -1.05
C ILE A 63 7.68 -0.72 -1.46
N ASP A 64 8.41 -1.75 -1.05
CA ASP A 64 8.11 -3.15 -1.39
C ASP A 64 6.77 -3.59 -0.79
N GLU A 65 6.51 -3.28 0.49
CA GLU A 65 5.21 -3.56 1.15
C GLU A 65 4.04 -2.82 0.48
N MET A 66 4.24 -1.55 0.12
CA MET A 66 3.23 -0.77 -0.59
C MET A 66 2.97 -1.36 -1.99
N GLN A 67 4.02 -1.78 -2.70
CA GLN A 67 3.91 -2.37 -4.02
C GLN A 67 3.19 -3.73 -3.98
N GLU A 68 3.47 -4.55 -2.96
CA GLU A 68 2.75 -5.81 -2.71
C GLU A 68 1.26 -5.54 -2.43
N THR A 69 0.96 -4.56 -1.58
CA THR A 69 -0.42 -4.15 -1.27
C THR A 69 -1.17 -3.72 -2.54
N ILE A 70 -0.55 -2.88 -3.37
CA ILE A 70 -1.11 -2.43 -4.66
C ILE A 70 -1.36 -3.62 -5.59
N ASN A 71 -0.42 -4.56 -5.66
CA ASN A 71 -0.55 -5.74 -6.51
C ASN A 71 -1.71 -6.64 -6.06
N ASN A 72 -1.85 -6.85 -4.75
CA ASN A 72 -2.96 -7.61 -4.17
C ASN A 72 -4.31 -6.93 -4.43
N GLN A 73 -4.40 -5.61 -4.27
CA GLN A 73 -5.60 -4.84 -4.59
C GLN A 73 -5.97 -4.93 -6.07
N LYS A 74 -4.99 -4.82 -6.98
CA LYS A 74 -5.21 -4.99 -8.43
C LYS A 74 -5.74 -6.37 -8.76
N LYS A 75 -5.20 -7.42 -8.12
CA LYS A 75 -5.68 -8.78 -8.32
C LYS A 75 -7.13 -8.94 -7.86
N MET A 76 -7.47 -8.43 -6.67
CA MET A 76 -8.85 -8.46 -6.17
C MET A 76 -9.82 -7.70 -7.07
N LEU A 77 -9.42 -6.53 -7.58
CA LEU A 77 -10.24 -5.77 -8.53
C LEU A 77 -10.49 -6.55 -9.81
N LEU A 78 -9.46 -7.20 -10.35
CA LEU A 78 -9.58 -8.01 -11.57
C LEU A 78 -10.50 -9.23 -11.35
N GLU A 79 -10.43 -9.88 -10.18
CA GLU A 79 -11.35 -10.95 -9.80
C GLU A 79 -12.80 -10.45 -9.67
N GLN A 80 -12.99 -9.26 -9.09
CA GLN A 80 -14.31 -8.63 -8.97
C GLN A 80 -14.88 -8.23 -10.33
N ASP A 81 -14.08 -7.66 -11.22
CA ASP A 81 -14.47 -7.29 -12.58
C ASP A 81 -14.89 -8.54 -13.38
N ASN A 82 -14.12 -9.63 -13.27
CA ASN A 82 -14.50 -10.90 -13.91
C ASN A 82 -15.84 -11.44 -13.37
N ALA A 83 -16.05 -11.38 -12.06
CA ALA A 83 -17.31 -11.80 -11.45
C ALA A 83 -18.50 -10.91 -11.85
N LEU A 84 -18.27 -9.62 -12.09
CA LEU A 84 -19.28 -8.71 -12.63
C LEU A 84 -19.63 -9.07 -14.07
N VAL A 85 -18.62 -9.30 -14.92
CA VAL A 85 -18.83 -9.74 -16.31
C VAL A 85 -19.62 -11.06 -16.35
N GLU A 86 -19.29 -12.02 -15.50
CA GLU A 86 -20.03 -13.29 -15.42
C GLU A 86 -21.49 -13.06 -15.03
N LYS A 87 -21.76 -12.21 -14.02
CA LYS A 87 -23.13 -11.86 -13.63
C LYS A 87 -23.89 -11.15 -14.76
N ASP A 88 -23.25 -10.23 -15.47
CA ASP A 88 -23.85 -9.53 -16.59
C ASP A 88 -24.21 -10.51 -17.72
N THR A 89 -23.36 -11.52 -17.98
CA THR A 89 -23.69 -12.57 -18.96
C THR A 89 -24.88 -13.42 -18.52
N ILE A 90 -24.96 -13.81 -17.24
CA ILE A 90 -26.09 -14.57 -16.71
C ILE A 90 -27.39 -13.76 -16.79
N ILE A 91 -27.34 -12.46 -16.48
CA ILE A 91 -28.50 -11.57 -16.59
C ILE A 91 -28.96 -11.49 -18.04
N ALA A 92 -28.04 -11.32 -18.99
CA ALA A 92 -28.38 -11.29 -20.42
C ALA A 92 -29.03 -12.60 -20.88
N GLU A 93 -28.51 -13.75 -20.45
CA GLU A 93 -29.11 -15.06 -20.73
C GLU A 93 -30.52 -15.17 -20.14
N GLN A 94 -30.73 -14.73 -18.89
CA GLN A 94 -32.06 -14.72 -18.26
C GLN A 94 -33.05 -13.80 -19.00
N ASP A 95 -32.62 -12.63 -19.44
CA ASP A 95 -33.45 -11.70 -20.21
C ASP A 95 -33.87 -12.30 -21.54
N THR A 96 -32.96 -13.01 -22.24
CA THR A 96 -33.30 -13.71 -23.49
C THR A 96 -34.31 -14.84 -23.24
N ALA A 97 -34.11 -15.66 -22.20
CA ALA A 97 -35.04 -16.73 -21.86
C ALA A 97 -36.42 -16.21 -21.42
N LEU A 98 -36.47 -15.06 -20.75
CA LEU A 98 -37.73 -14.39 -20.41
C LEU A 98 -38.43 -13.86 -21.66
N ALA A 99 -37.70 -13.26 -22.59
CA ALA A 99 -38.26 -12.80 -23.86
C ALA A 99 -38.86 -13.97 -24.66
N GLU A 100 -38.16 -15.11 -24.75
CA GLU A 100 -38.67 -16.32 -25.39
C GLU A 100 -39.95 -16.83 -24.72
N LYS A 101 -39.97 -16.92 -23.38
CA LYS A 101 -41.19 -17.32 -22.64
C LYS A 101 -42.37 -16.38 -22.91
N ASN A 102 -42.13 -15.07 -22.95
CA ASN A 102 -43.18 -14.09 -23.25
C ASN A 102 -43.75 -14.28 -24.67
N THR A 103 -42.90 -14.60 -25.66
CA THR A 103 -43.39 -14.91 -27.01
C THR A 103 -44.25 -16.17 -27.04
N VAL A 104 -43.85 -17.23 -26.33
CA VAL A 104 -44.63 -18.47 -26.24
C VAL A 104 -45.98 -18.23 -25.54
N ILE A 105 -46.00 -17.43 -24.46
CA ILE A 105 -47.24 -17.07 -23.77
C ILE A 105 -48.18 -16.32 -24.72
N ALA A 106 -47.67 -15.33 -25.46
CA ALA A 106 -48.47 -14.57 -26.43
C ALA A 106 -49.05 -15.47 -27.54
N GLU A 107 -48.28 -16.46 -28.03
CA GLU A 107 -48.79 -17.45 -28.98
C GLU A 107 -49.88 -18.34 -28.40
N GLN A 108 -49.75 -18.76 -27.13
CA GLN A 108 -50.75 -19.56 -26.43
C GLN A 108 -52.03 -18.77 -26.18
N GLU A 109 -51.94 -17.51 -25.78
CA GLU A 109 -53.08 -16.62 -25.60
C GLU A 109 -53.87 -16.45 -26.90
N ASN A 110 -53.18 -16.24 -28.03
CA ASN A 110 -53.81 -16.15 -29.34
C ASN A 110 -54.57 -17.43 -29.71
N LYS A 111 -53.98 -18.61 -29.46
CA LYS A 111 -54.64 -19.90 -29.69
C LYS A 111 -55.88 -20.08 -28.81
N ILE A 112 -55.83 -19.66 -27.55
CA ILE A 112 -56.98 -19.71 -26.64
C ILE A 112 -58.11 -18.83 -27.17
N ILE A 113 -57.80 -17.60 -27.62
CA ILE A 113 -58.79 -16.69 -28.21
C ILE A 113 -59.45 -17.33 -29.44
N GLU A 114 -58.67 -17.95 -30.32
CA GLU A 114 -59.20 -18.63 -31.51
C GLU A 114 -60.11 -19.82 -31.15
N MET A 115 -59.71 -20.64 -30.17
CA MET A 115 -60.52 -21.75 -29.69
C MET A 115 -61.82 -21.28 -29.02
N GLN A 116 -61.77 -20.20 -28.22
CA GLN A 116 -62.96 -19.60 -27.61
C GLN A 116 -63.94 -19.09 -28.66
N LYS A 117 -63.44 -18.46 -29.73
CA LYS A 117 -64.28 -17.99 -30.84
C LYS A 117 -64.99 -19.15 -31.56
N ARG A 118 -64.26 -20.24 -31.84
CA ARG A 118 -64.85 -21.45 -32.44
C ARG A 118 -65.91 -22.11 -31.55
N LEU A 119 -65.70 -22.12 -30.23
CA LEU A 119 -66.69 -22.63 -29.29
C LEU A 119 -67.97 -21.80 -29.31
N GLN A 120 -67.86 -20.46 -29.32
CA GLN A 120 -69.03 -19.57 -29.47
C GLN A 120 -69.80 -19.83 -30.77
N GLU A 121 -69.12 -19.96 -31.90
CA GLU A 121 -69.75 -20.25 -33.19
C GLU A 121 -70.52 -21.59 -33.18
N LEU A 122 -69.95 -22.63 -32.56
CA LEU A 122 -70.61 -23.93 -32.41
C LEU A 122 -71.82 -23.87 -31.47
N GLU A 123 -71.72 -23.13 -30.37
CA GLU A 123 -72.84 -22.92 -29.44
C GLU A 123 -74.01 -22.17 -30.08
N GLU A 124 -73.74 -21.19 -30.94
CA GLU A 124 -74.78 -20.48 -31.70
C GLU A 124 -75.48 -21.40 -32.71
N LEU A 125 -74.73 -22.29 -33.37
CA LEU A 125 -75.29 -23.27 -34.32
C LEU A 125 -76.20 -24.28 -33.63
N LEU A 126 -75.88 -24.72 -32.41
CA LEU A 126 -76.70 -25.66 -31.63
C LEU A 126 -77.99 -25.05 -31.07
N LYS A 127 -78.05 -23.71 -30.94
CA LYS A 127 -79.25 -22.99 -30.48
C LYS A 127 -80.26 -22.69 -31.59
N LYS A 128 -79.90 -22.96 -32.86
CA LYS A 128 -80.70 -22.70 -34.06
C LYS A 128 -81.42 -23.95 -34.53
#